data_AF-A0AAU2WPX8-F1
#
_entry.id   AF-A0AAU2WPX8-F1
#
_cell.length_a   1.000
_cell.length_b   1.000
_cell.length_c   1.000
_cell.angle_alpha   90.00
_cell.angle_beta   90.00
_cell.angle_gamma   90.00
#
_symmetry.space_group_name_H-M   'P 1'
#
loop_
_entity.id
_entity.type
_entity.pdbx_description
1 polymer ?
#
loop_
_entity_poly.entity_id
_entity_poly.type
_entity_poly.pdbx_seq_one_letter_code
_entity_poly.pdbx_strand_id
1 'polypeptide(L)'
;MDLQRDLWILVFATYPERATTLFHDQAEALADPALRQLFLDYDHSHDLDADDPRVDSLARRIAKATRERYGPDELPELGGASEIPALIQGTVNASSPAWQQLDTLIRAQLDA
;
A
#
# COMPACT_ATOMS: atom_id res chain seq x y z
N MET A 1 -12.05 2.67 -6.01
CA MET A 1 -12.16 1.22 -6.32
C MET A 1 -11.50 0.83 -7.64
N ASP A 2 -11.58 1.64 -8.71
CA ASP A 2 -11.04 1.24 -10.02
C ASP A 2 -9.51 1.13 -10.01
N LEU A 3 -8.80 2.05 -9.35
CA LEU A 3 -7.34 2.00 -9.40
C LEU A 3 -6.72 0.85 -8.60
N GLN A 4 -7.22 0.53 -7.39
CA GLN A 4 -6.70 -0.63 -6.65
C GLN A 4 -6.93 -1.92 -7.45
N ARG A 5 -8.04 -2.01 -8.18
CA ARG A 5 -8.30 -3.13 -9.07
C ARG A 5 -7.30 -3.15 -10.24
N ASP A 6 -7.06 -2.01 -10.89
CA ASP A 6 -6.12 -1.88 -12.00
C ASP A 6 -4.68 -2.19 -11.57
N LEU A 7 -4.29 -1.76 -10.37
CA LEU A 7 -3.01 -2.04 -9.73
C LEU A 7 -2.80 -3.54 -9.50
N TRP A 8 -3.81 -4.23 -8.98
CA TRP A 8 -3.73 -5.67 -8.76
C TRP A 8 -3.79 -6.48 -10.04
N ILE A 9 -4.47 -5.98 -11.08
CA ILE A 9 -4.38 -6.53 -12.44
C ILE A 9 -2.96 -6.42 -12.97
N LEU A 10 -2.29 -5.29 -12.78
CA LEU A 10 -0.88 -5.07 -13.15
C LEU A 10 0.07 -6.00 -12.36
N VAL A 11 -0.11 -6.15 -11.06
CA VAL A 11 0.67 -7.09 -10.22
C VAL A 11 0.49 -8.54 -10.70
N PHE A 12 -0.75 -8.95 -10.98
CA PHE A 12 -1.03 -10.30 -11.49
C PHE A 12 -0.43 -10.54 -12.89
N ALA A 13 -0.58 -9.57 -13.80
CA ALA A 13 -0.06 -9.68 -15.15
C ALA A 13 1.47 -9.78 -15.20
N THR A 14 2.16 -9.32 -14.15
CA THR A 14 3.62 -9.23 -14.12
C THR A 14 4.29 -10.26 -13.22
N TYR A 15 3.61 -10.74 -12.16
CA TYR A 15 4.09 -11.82 -11.29
C TYR A 15 2.97 -12.81 -10.94
N PRO A 16 2.45 -13.60 -11.89
CA PRO A 16 1.30 -14.47 -11.64
C PRO A 16 1.56 -15.52 -10.54
N GLU A 17 2.80 -16.01 -10.41
CA GLU A 17 3.19 -16.98 -9.39
C GLU A 17 3.22 -16.36 -7.97
N ARG A 18 3.69 -15.11 -7.83
CA ARG A 18 3.65 -14.40 -6.53
C ARG A 18 2.28 -13.80 -6.25
N ALA A 19 1.54 -13.44 -7.29
CA ALA A 19 0.22 -12.85 -7.18
C ALA A 19 -0.76 -13.79 -6.49
N THR A 20 -0.65 -15.11 -6.67
CA THR A 20 -1.49 -16.07 -5.94
C THR A 20 -1.29 -15.97 -4.42
N THR A 21 -0.04 -15.92 -3.95
CA THR A 21 0.28 -15.74 -2.53
C THR A 21 -0.13 -14.35 -2.03
N LEU A 22 0.13 -13.30 -2.81
CA LEU A 22 -0.25 -11.93 -2.48
C LEU A 22 -1.77 -11.73 -2.44
N PHE A 23 -2.52 -12.38 -3.32
CA PHE A 23 -3.98 -12.38 -3.32
C PHE A 23 -4.55 -13.12 -2.11
N HIS A 24 -3.91 -14.21 -1.69
CA HIS A 24 -4.30 -14.91 -0.47
C HIS A 24 -4.07 -14.01 0.76
N ASP A 25 -2.89 -13.41 0.87
CA ASP A 25 -2.56 -12.46 1.94
C ASP A 25 -3.50 -11.25 1.94
N GLN A 26 -3.83 -10.72 0.76
CA GLN A 26 -4.79 -9.63 0.61
C GLN A 26 -6.22 -10.06 0.98
N ALA A 27 -6.65 -11.25 0.58
CA ALA A 27 -7.98 -11.75 0.93
C ALA A 27 -8.14 -11.95 2.44
N GLU A 28 -7.09 -12.46 3.11
CA GLU A 28 -7.04 -12.54 4.58
C GLU A 28 -7.01 -11.17 5.23
N ALA A 29 -6.22 -10.23 4.71
CA ALA A 29 -6.21 -8.85 5.21
C ALA A 29 -7.58 -8.18 5.05
N LEU A 30 -8.24 -8.33 3.91
CA LEU A 30 -9.57 -7.78 3.67
C LEU A 30 -10.67 -8.49 4.48
N ALA A 31 -10.43 -9.68 5.03
CA ALA A 31 -11.36 -10.34 5.94
C ALA A 31 -11.42 -9.64 7.31
N ASP A 32 -10.34 -8.96 7.72
CA ASP A 32 -10.33 -8.10 8.90
C ASP A 32 -11.00 -6.74 8.58
N PRO A 33 -12.10 -6.38 9.28
CA PRO A 33 -12.77 -5.09 9.08
C PRO A 33 -11.86 -3.87 9.29
N ALA A 34 -10.89 -3.94 10.20
CA ALA A 34 -9.99 -2.83 10.50
C ALA A 34 -9.01 -2.60 9.33
N LEU A 35 -8.43 -3.66 8.78
CA LEU A 35 -7.57 -3.59 7.61
C LEU A 35 -8.36 -3.19 6.36
N ARG A 36 -9.58 -3.70 6.19
CA ARG A 36 -10.47 -3.27 5.11
C ARG A 36 -10.75 -1.76 5.13
N GLN A 37 -10.95 -1.18 6.31
CA GLN A 37 -11.11 0.28 6.43
C GLN A 37 -9.85 1.04 6.02
N LEU A 38 -8.65 0.51 6.30
CA LEU A 38 -7.41 1.13 5.81
C LEU A 38 -7.30 1.11 4.28
N PHE A 39 -7.73 0.02 3.63
CA PHE A 39 -7.78 -0.04 2.16
C PHE A 39 -8.74 1.01 1.58
N LEU A 40 -9.90 1.22 2.19
CA LEU A 40 -10.87 2.22 1.75
C LEU A 40 -10.36 3.65 2.00
N ASP A 41 -9.77 3.90 3.17
CA ASP A 41 -9.18 5.21 3.49
C ASP A 41 -8.01 5.53 2.55
N TYR A 42 -7.22 4.52 2.17
CA TYR A 42 -6.17 4.65 1.15
C TYR A 42 -6.76 5.03 -0.21
N ASP A 43 -7.78 4.31 -0.71
CA ASP A 43 -8.43 4.65 -1.98
C ASP A 43 -9.03 6.07 -1.96
N HIS A 44 -9.70 6.47 -0.88
CA HIS A 44 -10.26 7.82 -0.73
C HIS A 44 -9.22 8.93 -0.61
N SER A 45 -7.99 8.61 -0.21
CA SER A 45 -6.93 9.61 -0.11
C SER A 45 -6.43 10.11 -1.47
N HIS A 46 -6.79 9.44 -2.57
CA HIS A 46 -6.40 9.82 -3.93
C HIS A 46 -6.66 11.30 -4.24
N ASP A 47 -7.85 11.79 -3.90
CA ASP A 47 -8.33 13.13 -4.23
C ASP A 47 -7.96 14.18 -3.18
N LEU A 48 -7.18 13.81 -2.15
CA LEU A 48 -6.72 14.74 -1.13
C LEU A 48 -5.50 15.54 -1.59
N ASP A 49 -5.31 16.70 -0.97
CA ASP A 49 -4.05 17.42 -1.07
C ASP A 49 -2.94 16.66 -0.31
N ALA A 50 -1.70 16.78 -0.78
CA ALA A 50 -0.55 16.11 -0.16
C ALA A 50 -0.34 16.52 1.31
N ASP A 51 -0.64 17.78 1.64
CA ASP A 51 -0.49 18.34 2.98
C ASP A 51 -1.75 18.17 3.87
N ASP A 52 -2.76 17.43 3.40
CA ASP A 52 -3.98 17.21 4.19
C ASP A 52 -3.65 16.37 5.44
N PRO A 53 -4.03 16.81 6.66
CA PRO A 53 -3.70 16.10 7.90
C PRO A 53 -4.27 14.68 7.98
N ARG A 54 -5.26 14.34 7.13
CA ARG A 54 -5.78 12.97 6.99
C ARG A 54 -4.76 12.03 6.37
N VAL A 55 -3.89 12.51 5.47
CA VAL A 55 -2.77 11.74 4.87
C VAL A 55 -1.80 11.31 5.97
N ASP A 56 -1.36 12.24 6.82
CA ASP A 56 -0.49 11.95 7.97
C ASP A 56 -1.10 10.93 8.94
N SER A 57 -2.37 11.12 9.27
CA SER A 57 -3.10 10.21 10.17
C SER A 57 -3.20 8.80 9.58
N LEU A 58 -3.48 8.71 8.29
CA LEU A 58 -3.58 7.45 7.57
C LEU A 58 -2.23 6.73 7.48
N ALA A 59 -1.14 7.44 7.16
CA ALA A 59 0.21 6.88 7.14
C ALA A 59 0.56 6.20 8.48
N ARG A 60 0.25 6.86 9.60
CA ARG A 60 0.47 6.30 10.95
C ARG A 60 -0.32 5.04 11.21
N ARG A 61 -1.59 5.00 10.80
CA ARG A 61 -2.45 3.83 10.97
C ARG A 61 -1.95 2.65 10.12
N ILE A 62 -1.51 2.91 8.89
CA ILE A 62 -0.96 1.88 7.99
C ILE A 62 0.36 1.33 8.55
N ALA A 63 1.29 2.18 8.97
CA ALA A 63 2.57 1.74 9.53
C ALA A 63 2.37 0.90 10.80
N LYS A 64 1.45 1.32 11.69
CA LYS A 64 1.08 0.55 12.88
C LYS A 64 0.52 -0.83 12.53
N ALA A 65 -0.47 -0.89 11.63
CA ALA A 65 -1.09 -2.15 11.21
C ALA A 65 -0.08 -3.09 10.53
N THR A 66 0.86 -2.54 9.77
CA THR A 66 1.94 -3.32 9.13
C THR A 66 2.85 -3.95 10.17
N ARG A 67 3.29 -3.20 11.19
CA ARG A 67 4.09 -3.74 12.29
C ARG A 67 3.33 -4.78 13.12
N GLU A 68 2.04 -4.58 13.35
CA GLU A 68 1.20 -5.54 14.09
C GLU A 68 1.01 -6.86 13.32
N ARG A 69 0.94 -6.79 11.99
CA ARG A 69 0.72 -7.98 11.13
C ARG A 69 1.99 -8.78 10.88
N TYR A 70 3.12 -8.12 10.60
CA TYR A 70 4.35 -8.79 10.16
C TYR A 70 5.45 -8.79 11.23
N GLY A 71 5.30 -8.05 12.33
CA GLY A 71 6.39 -7.87 13.29
C GLY A 71 7.55 -7.03 12.74
N PRO A 72 8.56 -6.72 13.57
CA PRO A 72 9.67 -5.83 13.20
C PRO A 72 10.68 -6.47 12.22
N ASP A 73 10.80 -7.80 12.19
CA ASP A 73 11.84 -8.51 11.42
C ASP A 73 11.35 -9.08 10.08
N GLU A 74 10.04 -9.10 9.82
CA GLU A 74 9.45 -9.65 8.59
C GLU A 74 8.64 -8.62 7.79
N LEU A 75 8.99 -7.33 7.92
CA LEU A 75 8.36 -6.29 7.11
C LEU A 75 8.49 -6.63 5.61
N PRO A 76 7.40 -6.56 4.84
CA PRO A 76 7.46 -6.85 3.41
C PRO A 76 8.44 -5.89 2.73
N GLU A 77 9.41 -6.45 1.98
CA GLU A 77 10.33 -5.65 1.18
C GLU A 77 9.55 -4.89 0.09
N LEU A 78 9.17 -3.64 0.40
CA LEU A 78 8.57 -2.68 -0.53
C LEU A 78 9.65 -2.14 -1.47
N GLY A 79 10.21 -3.02 -2.31
CA GLY A 79 11.22 -2.65 -3.30
C GLY A 79 12.34 -3.66 -3.55
N GLY A 80 12.13 -4.96 -3.33
CA GLY A 80 13.09 -5.98 -3.79
C GLY A 80 13.39 -5.80 -5.29
N ALA A 81 14.66 -6.01 -5.69
CA ALA A 81 15.38 -5.69 -6.94
C ALA A 81 14.70 -5.98 -8.30
N SER A 82 13.45 -5.57 -8.43
CA SER A 82 12.54 -5.96 -9.49
C SER A 82 11.96 -4.67 -10.04
N GLU A 83 12.20 -4.41 -11.33
CA GLU A 83 11.86 -3.14 -11.97
C GLU A 83 10.35 -2.87 -11.96
N ILE A 84 9.53 -3.93 -11.93
CA ILE A 84 8.09 -3.80 -12.07
C ILE A 84 7.38 -3.35 -10.78
N PRO A 85 7.62 -3.89 -9.57
CA PRO A 85 7.08 -3.31 -8.33
C PRO A 85 7.44 -1.83 -8.17
N ALA A 86 8.66 -1.43 -8.58
CA ALA A 86 9.07 -0.03 -8.59
C ALA A 86 8.29 0.80 -9.62
N LEU A 87 8.05 0.28 -10.83
CA LEU A 87 7.22 0.94 -11.85
C LEU A 87 5.76 1.08 -11.40
N ILE A 88 5.21 0.05 -10.75
CA ILE A 88 3.87 0.07 -10.20
C ILE A 88 3.77 1.16 -9.13
N GLN A 89 4.66 1.16 -8.13
CA GLN A 89 4.70 2.19 -7.09
C GLN A 89 4.90 3.59 -7.69
N GLY A 90 5.78 3.72 -8.68
CA GLY A 90 5.99 4.98 -9.41
C GLY A 90 4.73 5.47 -10.11
N THR A 91 3.94 4.57 -10.70
CA THR A 91 2.68 4.91 -11.36
C THR A 91 1.62 5.36 -10.34
N VAL A 92 1.52 4.70 -9.19
CA VAL A 92 0.61 5.12 -8.09
C VAL A 92 1.00 6.48 -7.55
N ASN A 93 2.28 6.68 -7.27
CA ASN A 93 2.76 7.95 -6.74
C ASN A 93 2.57 9.08 -7.76
N ALA A 94 2.73 8.80 -9.05
CA ALA A 94 2.50 9.78 -10.11
C ALA A 94 1.01 10.12 -10.33
N SER A 95 0.08 9.26 -9.92
CA SER A 95 -1.36 9.49 -10.12
C SER A 95 -1.99 10.36 -9.04
N SER A 96 -1.40 10.46 -7.84
CA SER A 96 -1.91 11.30 -6.75
C SER A 96 -0.79 11.88 -5.87
N PRO A 97 -0.75 13.21 -5.66
CA PRO A 97 0.17 13.84 -4.71
C PRO A 97 0.01 13.30 -3.28
N ALA A 98 -1.22 13.02 -2.84
CA ALA A 98 -1.48 12.47 -1.52
C ALA A 98 -0.95 11.03 -1.36
N TRP A 99 -1.03 10.21 -2.40
CA TRP A 99 -0.45 8.86 -2.35
C TRP A 99 1.07 8.86 -2.38
N GLN A 100 1.69 9.76 -3.16
CA GLN A 100 3.14 9.94 -3.12
C GLN A 100 3.60 10.32 -1.70
N GLN A 101 2.87 11.23 -1.06
CA GLN A 101 3.16 11.64 0.31
C GLN A 101 2.93 10.49 1.31
N LEU A 102 1.84 9.71 1.16
CA LEU A 102 1.58 8.53 1.98
C LEU A 102 2.72 7.51 1.90
N ASP A 103 3.18 7.16 0.70
CA ASP A 103 4.30 6.21 0.51
C ASP A 103 5.57 6.71 1.24
N THR A 104 5.89 7.99 1.11
CA THR A 104 7.03 8.62 1.80
C THR A 104 6.89 8.53 3.33
N LEU A 105 5.72 8.88 3.86
CA LEU A 105 5.46 8.88 5.31
C LEU A 105 5.42 7.47 5.91
N ILE A 106 4.90 6.49 5.18
CA ILE A 106 4.84 5.09 5.62
C ILE A 106 6.25 4.53 5.70
N ARG A 107 7.09 4.73 4.68
CA ARG A 107 8.50 4.30 4.68
C ARG A 107 9.28 4.90 5.84
N ALA A 108 9.20 6.23 6.00
CA ALA A 108 9.85 6.92 7.09
C ALA A 108 9.43 6.42 8.48
N GLN A 109 8.16 5.99 8.62
CA GLN A 109 7.68 5.41 9.86
C GLN A 109 8.10 3.97 10.06
N LEU A 110 8.24 3.15 9.02
CA LEU A 110 8.65 1.76 9.14
C LEU A 110 10.16 1.61 9.35
N ASP A 111 10.95 2.55 8.83
CA ASP A 111 12.41 2.63 9.03
C ASP A 111 12.81 3.18 10.42
N ALA A 112 11.84 3.67 11.21
CA ALA A 112 12.03 4.25 12.55
C ALA A 112 11.72 3.25 13.68
#